data_AF-A0A430JL89-F1
#
_entry.id   AF-A0A430JL89-F1
#
_cell.length_a   1.000
_cell.length_b   1.000
_cell.length_c   1.000
_cell.angle_alpha   90.00
_cell.angle_beta   90.00
_cell.angle_gamma   90.00
#
_symmetry.space_group_name_H-M   'P 1'
#
loop_
_entity.id
_entity.type
_entity.pdbx_description
1 polymer ?
#
loop_
_entity_poly.entity_id
_entity_poly.type
_entity_poly.pdbx_seq_one_letter_code
_entity_poly.pdbx_strand_id
1 'polypeptide(L)'
;MLLRSAEGEAVGLAVIVPIHVKTLDDLRGDLFAGPYLASLPPAEYKQLEVQPLEQAGWFIRSIDFADWSNPDLIVEGLFLMFSHMFRGGLFVASPPPAPFFGEVHRALGFQDVPGLLHQNYDGRTPTPTFVMDTRGEKLEDFLGFLLKQGGFSGGAAVPGGLDDRLTEREREVASLVLDGLTNAEIAAELYVSEITVKKHVSSIYSKLSVKGRGQLIKLLVGKSGIA
;
A
#
# COMPACT_ATOMS: atom_id res chain seq x y z
N MET A 1 -0.97 8.51 -14.64
CA MET A 1 -0.55 9.75 -13.94
C MET A 1 0.83 9.55 -13.35
N LEU A 2 1.70 10.56 -13.43
CA LEU A 2 3.00 10.53 -12.76
C LEU A 2 2.82 10.81 -11.27
N LEU A 3 3.40 9.95 -10.43
CA LEU A 3 3.48 10.19 -9.00
C LEU A 3 4.68 11.08 -8.72
N ARG A 4 4.51 12.11 -7.89
CA ARG A 4 5.55 13.09 -7.61
C ARG A 4 5.85 13.20 -6.12
N SER A 5 7.12 13.39 -5.77
CA SER A 5 7.53 13.71 -4.41
C SER A 5 7.06 15.11 -4.00
N ALA A 6 7.21 15.44 -2.71
CA ALA A 6 7.00 16.80 -2.21
C ALA A 6 7.92 17.85 -2.89
N GLU A 7 9.07 17.42 -3.43
CA GLU A 7 10.02 18.25 -4.17
C GLU A 7 9.68 18.34 -5.68
N GLY A 8 8.63 17.66 -6.13
CA GLY A 8 8.13 17.69 -7.51
C GLY A 8 8.77 16.67 -8.47
N GLU A 9 9.69 15.85 -7.98
CA GLU A 9 10.37 14.81 -8.77
C GLU A 9 9.44 13.65 -9.10
N ALA A 10 9.57 13.06 -10.28
CA ALA A 10 8.79 11.88 -10.65
C ALA A 10 9.32 10.65 -9.90
N VAL A 11 8.50 10.10 -9.01
CA VAL A 11 8.84 8.98 -8.12
C VAL A 11 8.09 7.69 -8.46
N GLY A 12 7.17 7.76 -9.42
CA GLY A 12 6.38 6.60 -9.84
C GLY A 12 5.39 6.90 -10.95
N LEU A 13 4.64 5.86 -11.33
CA LEU A 13 3.61 5.89 -12.35
C LEU A 13 2.40 5.09 -11.86
N ALA A 14 1.23 5.71 -11.89
CA ALA A 14 -0.04 5.01 -11.68
C ALA A 14 -0.88 5.02 -12.95
N VAL A 15 -1.30 3.85 -13.42
CA VAL A 15 -2.20 3.69 -14.56
C VAL A 15 -3.53 3.15 -14.03
N ILE A 16 -4.49 4.05 -13.85
CA ILE A 16 -5.84 3.77 -13.36
C ILE A 16 -6.82 4.25 -14.42
N VAL A 17 -7.61 3.34 -14.96
CA VAL A 17 -8.56 3.61 -16.04
C VAL A 17 -9.98 3.61 -15.46
N PRO A 18 -10.74 4.71 -15.56
CA PRO A 18 -12.13 4.73 -15.09
C PRO A 18 -12.99 3.79 -15.95
N ILE A 19 -13.95 3.13 -15.32
CA ILE A 19 -14.91 2.23 -15.96
C ILE A 19 -16.19 3.02 -16.24
N HIS A 20 -16.49 3.26 -17.52
CA HIS A 20 -17.69 3.93 -18.00
C HIS A 20 -17.85 3.68 -19.50
N VAL A 21 -18.97 4.09 -20.12
CA VAL A 21 -19.27 3.81 -21.53
C VAL A 21 -18.17 4.16 -22.55
N LYS A 22 -17.32 5.16 -22.28
CA LYS A 22 -16.23 5.56 -23.19
C LYS A 22 -14.96 4.70 -23.13
N THR A 23 -14.80 3.88 -22.10
CA THR A 23 -13.60 3.05 -21.87
C THR A 23 -13.93 1.57 -21.83
N LEU A 24 -15.21 1.22 -21.69
CA LEU A 24 -15.65 -0.15 -21.44
C LEU A 24 -15.32 -1.09 -22.61
N ASP A 25 -15.46 -0.62 -23.85
CA ASP A 25 -15.11 -1.42 -25.04
C ASP A 25 -13.60 -1.69 -25.12
N ASP A 26 -12.78 -0.66 -24.87
CA ASP A 26 -11.32 -0.79 -24.84
C ASP A 26 -10.87 -1.74 -23.72
N LEU A 27 -11.44 -1.60 -22.52
CA LEU A 27 -11.14 -2.47 -21.39
C LEU A 27 -11.60 -3.91 -21.64
N ARG A 28 -12.69 -4.12 -22.38
CA ARG A 28 -13.16 -5.47 -22.74
C ARG A 28 -12.18 -6.18 -23.68
N GLY A 29 -11.52 -5.43 -24.56
CA GLY A 29 -10.46 -5.93 -25.44
C GLY A 29 -9.08 -6.02 -24.79
N ASP A 30 -8.89 -5.45 -23.60
CA ASP A 30 -7.61 -5.41 -22.91
C ASP A 30 -7.20 -6.78 -22.34
N LEU A 31 -5.91 -7.09 -22.42
CA LEU A 31 -5.35 -8.37 -21.96
C LEU A 31 -5.58 -8.64 -20.46
N PHE A 32 -5.62 -7.58 -19.65
CA PHE A 32 -5.68 -7.68 -18.19
C PHE A 32 -7.10 -7.50 -17.67
N ALA A 33 -7.83 -6.49 -18.15
CA ALA A 33 -9.20 -6.21 -17.73
C ALA A 33 -10.25 -7.08 -18.43
N GLY A 34 -10.00 -7.43 -19.70
CA GLY A 34 -10.94 -8.12 -20.57
C GLY A 34 -11.45 -9.46 -20.03
N PRO A 35 -10.58 -10.36 -19.53
CA PRO A 35 -11.02 -11.63 -18.96
C PRO A 35 -12.05 -11.48 -17.84
N TYR A 36 -11.86 -10.50 -16.95
CA TYR A 36 -12.82 -10.25 -15.88
C TYR A 36 -14.13 -9.68 -16.42
N LEU A 37 -14.07 -8.66 -17.28
CA LEU A 37 -15.26 -8.06 -17.87
C LEU A 37 -16.09 -9.07 -18.69
N ALA A 38 -15.43 -9.99 -19.39
CA ALA A 38 -16.07 -11.07 -20.14
C ALA A 38 -16.71 -12.14 -19.25
N SER A 39 -16.24 -12.27 -18.00
CA SER A 39 -16.79 -13.22 -17.03
C SER A 39 -18.06 -12.72 -16.33
N LEU A 40 -18.35 -11.42 -16.40
CA LEU A 40 -19.49 -10.82 -15.70
C LEU A 40 -20.82 -11.29 -16.30
N PRO A 41 -21.84 -11.56 -15.47
CA PRO A 41 -23.22 -11.74 -15.94
C PRO A 41 -23.68 -10.51 -16.74
N PRO A 42 -24.54 -10.66 -17.77
CA PRO A 42 -25.01 -9.53 -18.58
C PRO A 42 -25.64 -8.40 -17.76
N ALA A 43 -26.34 -8.74 -16.67
CA ALA A 43 -26.95 -7.77 -15.78
C ALA A 43 -25.91 -6.94 -15.01
N GLU A 44 -24.81 -7.56 -14.57
CA GLU A 44 -23.71 -6.87 -13.87
C GLU A 44 -22.88 -6.03 -14.84
N TYR A 45 -22.59 -6.57 -16.03
CA TYR A 45 -21.88 -5.83 -17.07
C TYR A 45 -22.63 -4.55 -17.45
N LYS A 46 -23.96 -4.63 -17.60
CA LYS A 46 -24.80 -3.46 -17.91
C LYS A 46 -24.73 -2.36 -16.85
N GLN A 47 -24.49 -2.69 -15.58
CA GLN A 47 -24.30 -1.69 -14.52
C GLN A 47 -23.00 -0.87 -14.69
N LEU A 48 -22.08 -1.31 -15.54
CA LEU A 48 -20.84 -0.58 -15.86
C LEU A 48 -21.05 0.49 -16.94
N GLU A 49 -22.18 0.46 -17.64
CA GLU A 49 -22.53 1.39 -18.72
C GLU A 49 -23.06 2.73 -18.18
N VAL A 50 -22.26 3.40 -17.36
CA VAL A 50 -22.58 4.72 -16.80
C VAL A 50 -21.94 5.86 -17.60
N GLN A 51 -22.45 7.07 -17.43
CA GLN A 51 -21.86 8.26 -18.06
C GLN A 51 -20.44 8.53 -17.52
N PRO A 52 -19.54 9.17 -18.31
CA PRO A 52 -18.15 9.37 -17.89
C PRO A 52 -17.95 10.14 -16.57
N LEU A 53 -18.91 10.99 -16.20
CA LEU A 53 -18.87 11.73 -14.94
C LEU A 53 -19.26 10.86 -13.72
N GLU A 54 -20.04 9.81 -13.93
CA GLU A 54 -20.55 8.95 -12.86
C GLU A 54 -19.52 7.90 -12.42
N GLN A 55 -18.77 7.32 -13.37
CA GLN A 55 -17.73 6.30 -13.14
C GLN A 55 -18.25 5.07 -12.35
N ALA A 56 -18.44 3.93 -13.02
CA ALA A 56 -18.90 2.71 -12.35
C ALA A 56 -17.81 2.07 -11.47
N GLY A 57 -16.56 2.49 -11.66
CA GLY A 57 -15.41 1.90 -11.01
C GLY A 57 -14.09 2.27 -11.68
N TRP A 58 -13.04 1.54 -11.33
CA TRP A 58 -11.69 1.76 -11.83
C TRP A 58 -10.97 0.43 -12.08
N PHE A 59 -10.34 0.32 -13.24
CA PHE A 59 -9.36 -0.71 -13.53
C PHE A 59 -7.95 -0.18 -13.15
N ILE A 60 -7.35 -0.78 -12.13
CA ILE A 60 -5.99 -0.48 -11.67
C ILE A 60 -5.03 -1.38 -12.45
N ARG A 61 -4.44 -0.81 -13.50
CA ARG A 61 -3.49 -1.53 -14.35
C ARG A 61 -2.13 -1.67 -13.66
N SER A 62 -1.62 -0.58 -13.11
CA SER A 62 -0.40 -0.60 -12.30
C SER A 62 -0.29 0.63 -11.40
N ILE A 63 0.41 0.45 -10.27
CA ILE A 63 0.90 1.52 -9.41
C ILE A 63 2.34 1.15 -9.11
N ASP A 64 3.27 1.83 -9.78
CA ASP A 64 4.69 1.51 -9.75
C ASP A 64 5.49 2.67 -9.15
N PHE A 65 6.50 2.33 -8.36
CA PHE A 65 7.42 3.29 -7.76
C PHE A 65 8.85 3.04 -8.25
N ALA A 66 9.64 4.13 -8.28
CA ALA A 66 11.05 4.06 -8.58
C ALA A 66 11.83 3.24 -7.53
N ASP A 67 11.39 3.28 -6.28
CA ASP A 67 12.01 2.57 -5.16
C ASP A 67 10.94 1.98 -4.23
N TRP A 68 10.69 0.68 -4.37
CA TRP A 68 9.77 -0.07 -3.52
C TRP A 68 10.28 -0.29 -2.08
N SER A 69 11.55 0.03 -1.80
CA SER A 69 12.08 -0.02 -0.43
C SER A 69 11.79 1.25 0.36
N ASN A 70 11.36 2.33 -0.33
CA ASN A 70 11.03 3.59 0.30
C ASN A 70 9.58 3.57 0.85
N PRO A 71 9.40 3.56 2.18
CA PRO A 71 8.09 3.46 2.79
C PRO A 71 7.19 4.67 2.51
N ASP A 72 7.76 5.86 2.29
CA ASP A 72 6.98 7.06 2.00
C ASP A 72 6.27 6.93 0.65
N LEU A 73 6.91 6.31 -0.35
CA LEU A 73 6.31 6.08 -1.67
C LEU A 73 5.16 5.08 -1.60
N ILE A 74 5.33 4.00 -0.83
CA ILE A 74 4.28 3.01 -0.61
C ILE A 74 3.05 3.68 0.02
N VAL A 75 3.25 4.52 1.05
CA VAL A 75 2.18 5.28 1.71
C VAL A 75 1.45 6.20 0.73
N GLU A 76 2.16 6.90 -0.15
CA GLU A 76 1.55 7.74 -1.19
C GLU A 76 0.66 6.94 -2.16
N GLY A 77 1.10 5.75 -2.61
CA GLY A 77 0.22 4.93 -3.46
C GLY A 77 -0.99 4.38 -2.72
N LEU A 78 -0.86 4.08 -1.43
CA LEU A 78 -1.99 3.69 -0.60
C LEU A 78 -3.00 4.84 -0.49
N PHE A 79 -2.54 6.06 -0.22
CA PHE A 79 -3.42 7.24 -0.22
C PHE A 79 -4.11 7.45 -1.57
N LEU A 80 -3.35 7.33 -2.67
CA LEU A 80 -3.94 7.38 -4.01
C LEU A 80 -5.03 6.34 -4.18
N MET A 81 -4.78 5.11 -3.76
CA MET A 81 -5.73 4.02 -3.90
C MET A 81 -6.96 4.25 -3.02
N PHE A 82 -6.80 4.65 -1.76
CA PHE A 82 -7.90 5.02 -0.86
C PHE A 82 -8.74 6.18 -1.40
N SER A 83 -8.11 7.19 -2.02
CA SER A 83 -8.84 8.31 -2.62
C SER A 83 -9.83 7.87 -3.71
N HIS A 84 -9.55 6.75 -4.38
CA HIS A 84 -10.48 6.13 -5.31
C HIS A 84 -11.49 5.26 -4.56
N MET A 85 -11.04 4.39 -3.65
CA MET A 85 -11.89 3.47 -2.89
C MET A 85 -13.04 4.17 -2.16
N PHE A 86 -12.78 5.33 -1.55
CA PHE A 86 -13.81 6.09 -0.84
C PHE A 86 -14.84 6.76 -1.75
N ARG A 87 -14.62 6.83 -3.07
CA ARG A 87 -15.64 7.32 -4.01
C ARG A 87 -16.76 6.30 -4.26
N GLY A 88 -16.54 5.04 -3.91
CA GLY A 88 -17.47 3.95 -4.19
C GLY A 88 -17.40 3.53 -5.66
N GLY A 89 -17.32 2.22 -5.91
CA GLY A 89 -17.22 1.68 -7.25
C GLY A 89 -16.70 0.25 -7.31
N LEU A 90 -16.68 -0.31 -8.51
CA LEU A 90 -16.04 -1.58 -8.80
C LEU A 90 -14.54 -1.37 -9.07
N PHE A 91 -13.69 -2.05 -8.31
CA PHE A 91 -12.25 -2.05 -8.48
C PHE A 91 -11.82 -3.38 -9.07
N VAL A 92 -11.01 -3.31 -10.12
CA VAL A 92 -10.42 -4.49 -10.75
C VAL A 92 -8.93 -4.22 -10.84
N ALA A 93 -8.11 -5.14 -10.32
CA ALA A 93 -6.67 -5.02 -10.29
C ALA A 93 -6.02 -6.31 -10.79
N SER A 94 -4.96 -6.12 -11.57
CA SER A 94 -4.18 -7.21 -12.17
C SER A 94 -2.70 -7.01 -11.85
N PRO A 95 -2.30 -7.10 -10.57
CA PRO A 95 -0.92 -6.87 -10.17
C PRO A 95 0.00 -7.98 -10.69
N PRO A 96 1.32 -7.75 -10.72
CA PRO A 96 2.27 -8.80 -11.06
C PRO A 96 2.08 -10.04 -10.17
N PRO A 97 2.35 -11.26 -10.69
CA PRO A 97 2.14 -12.53 -9.99
C PRO A 97 3.24 -12.81 -8.95
N ALA A 98 3.47 -11.88 -8.02
CA ALA A 98 4.34 -12.05 -6.86
C ALA A 98 3.49 -12.20 -5.58
N PRO A 99 3.84 -13.11 -4.65
CA PRO A 99 3.07 -13.34 -3.42
C PRO A 99 2.75 -12.06 -2.64
N PHE A 100 3.74 -11.15 -2.55
CA PHE A 100 3.60 -9.85 -1.92
C PHE A 100 2.40 -9.05 -2.42
N PHE A 101 2.19 -8.97 -3.74
CA PHE A 101 1.06 -8.21 -4.27
C PHE A 101 -0.27 -8.85 -3.93
N GLY A 102 -0.37 -10.18 -3.92
CA GLY A 102 -1.59 -10.88 -3.52
C GLY A 102 -1.94 -10.64 -2.05
N GLU A 103 -0.96 -10.66 -1.16
CA GLU A 103 -1.15 -10.35 0.27
C GLU A 103 -1.61 -8.91 0.48
N VAL A 104 -0.96 -7.95 -0.17
CA VAL A 104 -1.31 -6.53 -0.10
C VAL A 104 -2.74 -6.28 -0.58
N HIS A 105 -3.14 -6.86 -1.72
CA HIS A 105 -4.49 -6.68 -2.26
C HIS A 105 -5.55 -7.27 -1.32
N ARG A 106 -5.32 -8.45 -0.74
CA ARG A 106 -6.26 -9.04 0.25
C ARG A 106 -6.34 -8.24 1.55
N ALA A 107 -5.20 -7.72 2.03
CA ALA A 107 -5.18 -6.81 3.18
C ALA A 107 -5.95 -5.51 2.92
N LEU A 108 -6.07 -5.12 1.65
CA LEU A 108 -6.86 -3.98 1.19
C LEU A 108 -8.33 -4.31 0.93
N GLY A 109 -8.77 -5.54 1.16
CA GLY A 109 -10.17 -5.96 0.96
C GLY A 109 -10.47 -6.46 -0.45
N PHE A 110 -9.49 -6.56 -1.34
CA PHE A 110 -9.69 -7.24 -2.62
C PHE A 110 -9.79 -8.75 -2.43
N GLN A 111 -10.55 -9.37 -3.34
CA GLN A 111 -10.76 -10.81 -3.40
C GLN A 111 -10.25 -11.32 -4.74
N ASP A 112 -9.61 -12.49 -4.73
CA ASP A 112 -9.34 -13.21 -5.96
C ASP A 112 -10.66 -13.69 -6.61
N VAL A 113 -10.71 -13.70 -7.94
CA VAL A 113 -11.82 -14.29 -8.70
C VAL A 113 -11.46 -15.74 -9.03
N PRO A 114 -12.07 -16.75 -8.38
CA PRO A 114 -11.64 -18.13 -8.51
C PRO A 114 -11.67 -18.63 -9.95
N GLY A 115 -10.57 -19.23 -10.40
CA GLY A 115 -10.45 -19.79 -11.75
C GLY A 115 -10.29 -18.76 -12.87
N LEU A 116 -10.33 -17.46 -12.56
CA LEU A 116 -10.10 -16.41 -13.54
C LEU A 116 -8.63 -15.99 -13.55
N LEU A 117 -7.97 -16.22 -14.69
CA LEU A 117 -6.57 -15.86 -14.91
C LEU A 117 -6.45 -15.04 -16.19
N HIS A 118 -5.50 -14.13 -16.22
CA HIS A 118 -5.03 -13.43 -17.42
C HIS A 118 -3.54 -13.73 -17.66
N GLN A 119 -3.01 -13.39 -18.83
CA GLN A 119 -1.57 -13.52 -19.08
C GLN A 119 -0.84 -12.25 -18.64
N ASN A 120 0.27 -12.42 -17.92
CA ASN A 120 1.16 -11.32 -17.56
C ASN A 120 1.83 -10.70 -18.81
N TYR A 121 2.59 -9.61 -18.63
CA TYR A 121 3.32 -8.92 -19.70
C TYR A 121 4.29 -9.82 -20.49
N ASP A 122 4.71 -10.96 -19.95
CA ASP A 122 5.52 -11.96 -20.65
C ASP A 122 4.72 -12.83 -21.65
N GLY A 123 3.40 -12.66 -21.71
CA GLY A 123 2.47 -13.42 -22.56
C GLY A 123 2.34 -14.89 -22.16
N ARG A 124 2.81 -15.29 -20.97
CA ARG A 124 2.90 -16.71 -20.59
C ARG A 124 2.46 -16.96 -19.16
N THR A 125 2.84 -16.10 -18.22
CA THR A 125 2.59 -16.33 -16.79
C THR A 125 1.11 -16.10 -16.47
N PRO A 126 0.38 -17.13 -16.03
CA PRO A 126 -0.99 -16.97 -15.59
C PRO A 126 -1.03 -16.13 -14.31
N THR A 127 -1.81 -15.06 -14.32
CA THR A 127 -1.86 -14.07 -13.25
C THR A 127 -3.30 -13.92 -12.76
N PRO A 128 -3.54 -13.95 -11.44
CA PRO A 128 -4.87 -13.79 -10.89
C PRO A 128 -5.38 -12.35 -11.05
N THR A 129 -6.68 -12.22 -11.23
CA THR A 129 -7.37 -10.94 -11.15
C THR A 129 -7.97 -10.76 -9.76
N PHE A 130 -7.79 -9.57 -9.19
CA PHE A 130 -8.32 -9.16 -7.89
C PHE A 130 -9.44 -8.14 -8.08
N VAL A 131 -10.51 -8.28 -7.30
CA VAL A 131 -11.66 -7.39 -7.37
C VAL A 131 -12.10 -6.91 -6.01
N MET A 132 -12.62 -5.71 -5.95
CA MET A 132 -13.25 -5.16 -4.75
C MET A 132 -14.45 -4.34 -5.18
N ASP A 133 -15.60 -4.55 -4.55
CA ASP A 133 -16.82 -3.82 -4.87
C ASP A 133 -17.24 -3.00 -3.66
N THR A 134 -17.21 -1.67 -3.82
CA THR A 134 -17.59 -0.70 -2.78
C THR A 134 -18.86 0.07 -3.19
N ARG A 135 -19.63 -0.44 -4.16
CA ARG A 135 -20.88 0.19 -4.59
C ARG A 135 -21.98 0.02 -3.54
N GLY A 136 -22.73 1.10 -3.29
CA GLY A 136 -23.88 1.08 -2.40
C GLY A 136 -23.52 0.68 -0.97
N GLU A 137 -24.31 -0.22 -0.38
CA GLU A 137 -24.13 -0.72 1.00
C GLU A 137 -22.79 -1.43 1.24
N LYS A 138 -22.13 -1.94 0.18
CA LYS A 138 -20.83 -2.62 0.30
C LYS A 138 -19.70 -1.69 0.73
N LEU A 139 -19.86 -0.37 0.58
CA LEU A 139 -18.90 0.59 1.13
C LEU A 139 -18.84 0.48 2.65
N GLU A 140 -19.97 0.27 3.32
CA GLU A 140 -20.01 0.12 4.79
C GLU A 140 -19.29 -1.15 5.24
N ASP A 141 -19.48 -2.26 4.52
CA ASP A 141 -18.75 -3.51 4.76
C ASP A 141 -17.23 -3.31 4.61
N PHE A 142 -16.81 -2.60 3.56
CA PHE A 142 -15.41 -2.25 3.34
C PHE A 142 -14.85 -1.37 4.46
N LEU A 143 -15.56 -0.32 4.87
CA LEU A 143 -15.15 0.54 5.99
C LEU A 143 -15.07 -0.26 7.29
N GLY A 144 -16.04 -1.15 7.55
CA GLY A 144 -16.02 -2.06 8.69
C GLY A 144 -14.84 -3.03 8.65
N PHE A 145 -14.48 -3.54 7.48
CA PHE A 145 -13.28 -4.35 7.28
C PHE A 145 -12.01 -3.56 7.64
N LEU A 146 -11.85 -2.32 7.13
CA LEU A 146 -10.70 -1.48 7.46
C LEU A 146 -10.61 -1.18 8.96
N LEU A 147 -11.74 -0.88 9.60
CA LEU A 147 -11.79 -0.62 11.05
C LEU A 147 -11.39 -1.85 11.86
N LYS A 148 -11.85 -3.05 11.48
CA LYS A 148 -11.47 -4.32 12.14
C LYS A 148 -9.99 -4.66 11.95
N GLN A 149 -9.39 -4.24 10.84
CA GLN A 149 -7.94 -4.34 10.60
C GLN A 149 -7.14 -3.27 11.38
N GLY A 150 -7.80 -2.39 12.15
CA GLY A 150 -7.16 -1.31 12.92
C GLY A 150 -6.87 -0.05 12.09
N GLY A 151 -7.62 0.17 10.99
CA GLY A 151 -7.24 1.07 9.91
C GLY A 151 -6.32 0.37 8.90
N PHE A 152 -5.88 1.07 7.85
CA PHE A 152 -4.70 0.62 7.10
C PHE A 152 -3.47 0.85 7.98
N SER A 153 -3.29 0.01 8.97
CA SER A 153 -1.98 -0.21 9.56
C SER A 153 -1.11 -0.60 8.36
N GLY A 154 -0.21 0.27 7.92
CA GLY A 154 0.73 0.03 6.82
C GLY A 154 1.68 -1.15 7.04
N GLY A 155 1.30 -2.12 7.86
CA GLY A 155 1.77 -3.49 7.89
C GLY A 155 1.18 -4.31 6.74
N ALA A 156 1.34 -3.84 5.50
CA ALA A 156 1.90 -4.79 4.55
C ALA A 156 3.17 -5.28 5.23
N ALA A 157 3.17 -6.53 5.69
CA ALA A 157 4.35 -7.12 6.29
C ALA A 157 5.44 -7.06 5.22
N VAL A 158 6.27 -6.02 5.27
CA VAL A 158 7.63 -6.11 4.77
C VAL A 158 8.19 -7.34 5.49
N PRO A 159 8.63 -8.38 4.77
CA PRO A 159 9.26 -9.52 5.42
C PRO A 159 10.41 -8.98 6.29
N GLY A 160 10.26 -9.08 7.61
CA GLY A 160 11.15 -8.48 8.61
C GLY A 160 10.57 -7.22 9.27
N GLY A 161 9.98 -7.40 10.46
CA GLY A 161 9.61 -6.28 11.32
C GLY A 161 10.84 -5.40 11.63
N LEU A 162 10.63 -4.13 12.00
CA LEU A 162 11.71 -3.27 12.51
C LEU A 162 12.44 -3.92 13.70
N ASP A 163 11.73 -4.78 14.46
CA ASP A 163 12.29 -5.58 15.55
C ASP A 163 13.39 -6.56 15.09
N ASP A 164 13.33 -7.06 13.87
CA ASP A 164 14.33 -8.01 13.34
C ASP A 164 15.57 -7.31 12.79
N ARG A 165 15.48 -6.01 12.47
CA ARG A 165 16.61 -5.21 11.93
C ARG A 165 17.47 -4.60 13.02
N LEU A 166 16.91 -4.36 14.20
CA LEU A 166 17.60 -3.80 15.35
C LEU A 166 18.03 -4.90 16.33
N THR A 167 19.24 -4.78 16.85
CA THR A 167 19.66 -5.60 17.99
C THR A 167 18.86 -5.21 19.24
N GLU A 168 18.79 -6.08 20.24
CA GLU A 168 18.12 -5.82 21.52
C GLU A 168 18.52 -4.46 22.12
N ARG A 169 19.82 -4.17 22.14
CA ARG A 169 20.33 -2.90 22.66
C ARG A 169 19.95 -1.69 21.82
N GLU A 170 19.85 -1.85 20.50
CA GLU A 170 19.39 -0.77 19.61
C GLU A 170 17.89 -0.49 19.79
N ARG A 171 17.08 -1.50 20.13
CA ARG A 171 15.66 -1.31 20.45
C ARG A 171 15.47 -0.53 21.75
N GLU A 172 16.22 -0.87 22.79
CA GLU A 172 16.20 -0.12 24.06
C GLU A 172 16.54 1.36 23.83
N VAL A 173 17.61 1.63 23.07
CA VAL A 173 17.99 3.01 22.72
C VAL A 173 16.91 3.71 21.89
N ALA A 174 16.30 3.03 20.92
CA ALA A 174 15.22 3.58 20.11
C ALA A 174 13.97 3.92 20.93
N SER A 175 13.61 3.08 21.92
CA SER A 175 12.50 3.34 22.84
C SER A 175 12.73 4.61 23.65
N LEU A 176 13.92 4.77 24.25
CA LEU A 176 14.22 5.95 25.04
C LEU A 176 14.31 7.23 24.19
N VAL A 177 14.69 7.11 22.90
CA VAL A 177 14.61 8.22 21.95
C VAL A 177 13.15 8.64 21.70
N LEU A 178 12.23 7.67 21.60
CA LEU A 178 10.80 7.92 21.44
C LEU A 178 10.22 8.63 22.66
N ASP A 179 10.66 8.26 23.86
CA ASP A 179 10.30 8.90 25.12
C ASP A 179 10.84 10.34 25.27
N GLY A 180 11.60 10.82 24.27
CA GLY A 180 12.08 12.19 24.20
C GLY A 180 13.45 12.41 24.85
N LEU A 181 14.10 11.37 25.39
CA LEU A 181 15.36 11.52 26.10
C LEU A 181 16.52 11.88 25.16
N THR A 182 17.35 12.81 25.61
CA THR A 182 18.62 13.16 24.98
C THR A 182 19.63 12.02 25.07
N ASN A 183 20.69 12.05 24.26
CA ASN A 183 21.73 11.01 24.32
C ASN A 183 22.42 10.94 25.69
N ALA A 184 22.49 12.06 26.42
CA ALA A 184 23.05 12.10 27.77
C ALA A 184 22.13 11.44 28.80
N GLU A 185 20.82 11.66 28.70
CA GLU A 185 19.82 11.00 29.56
C GLU A 185 19.74 9.50 29.26
N ILE A 186 19.75 9.11 27.98
CA ILE A 186 19.80 7.70 27.58
C ILE A 186 21.07 7.02 28.13
N ALA A 187 22.20 7.72 28.09
CA ALA A 187 23.47 7.21 28.62
C ALA A 187 23.39 6.96 30.13
N ALA A 188 22.71 7.84 30.87
CA ALA A 188 22.49 7.69 32.30
C ALA A 188 21.55 6.51 32.61
N GLU A 189 20.41 6.40 31.90
CA GLU A 189 19.44 5.30 32.07
C GLU A 189 20.04 3.93 31.76
N LEU A 190 20.86 3.87 30.70
CA LEU A 190 21.44 2.63 30.21
C LEU A 190 22.82 2.31 30.80
N TYR A 191 23.32 3.13 31.73
CA TYR A 191 24.64 3.01 32.37
C TYR A 191 25.82 2.88 31.39
N VAL A 192 25.82 3.71 30.34
CA VAL A 192 26.87 3.73 29.29
C VAL A 192 27.36 5.15 29.01
N SER A 193 28.38 5.31 28.18
CA SER A 193 28.83 6.64 27.74
C SER A 193 27.91 7.24 26.67
N GLU A 194 27.79 8.57 26.63
CA GLU A 194 27.05 9.29 25.57
C GLU A 194 27.61 8.97 24.17
N ILE A 195 28.92 8.72 24.05
CA ILE A 195 29.56 8.30 22.80
C ILE A 195 29.05 6.93 22.35
N THR A 196 28.83 6.00 23.29
CA THR A 196 28.25 4.69 23.02
C THR A 196 26.82 4.83 22.50
N VAL A 197 26.01 5.71 23.12
CA VAL A 197 24.65 6.01 22.66
C VAL A 197 24.67 6.59 21.25
N LYS A 198 25.57 7.55 20.96
CA LYS A 198 25.73 8.12 19.61
C LYS A 198 26.03 7.06 18.55
N LYS A 199 26.85 6.05 18.88
CA LYS A 199 27.13 4.92 17.98
C LYS A 199 25.88 4.07 17.73
N HIS A 200 25.12 3.74 18.76
CA HIS A 200 23.85 3.02 18.60
C HIS A 200 22.85 3.82 17.76
N VAL A 201 22.68 5.11 18.04
CA VAL A 201 21.79 6.00 17.26
C VAL A 201 22.21 6.08 15.79
N SER A 202 23.51 6.19 15.51
CA SER A 202 24.02 6.18 14.14
C SER A 202 23.79 4.83 13.43
N SER A 203 23.94 3.71 14.15
CA SER A 203 23.65 2.37 13.64
C SER A 203 22.17 2.21 13.32
N ILE A 204 21.28 2.67 14.21
CA ILE A 204 19.83 2.69 14.02
C ILE A 204 19.46 3.51 12.79
N TYR A 205 20.03 4.71 12.63
CA TYR A 205 19.78 5.55 11.45
C TYR A 205 20.13 4.84 10.15
N SER A 206 21.28 4.18 10.11
CA SER A 206 21.71 3.38 8.96
C SER A 206 20.77 2.20 8.69
N LYS A 207 20.47 1.40 9.72
CA LYS A 207 19.63 0.19 9.61
C LYS A 207 18.17 0.48 9.25
N LEU A 208 17.68 1.65 9.65
CA LEU A 208 16.30 2.08 9.41
C LEU A 208 16.18 3.08 8.26
N SER A 209 17.29 3.41 7.58
CA SER A 209 17.35 4.38 6.49
C SER A 209 16.76 5.75 6.83
N VAL A 210 16.94 6.22 8.07
CA VAL A 210 16.47 7.54 8.53
C VAL A 210 17.64 8.51 8.67
N LYS A 211 17.42 9.79 8.35
CA LYS A 211 18.47 10.83 8.31
C LYS A 211 18.61 11.61 9.62
N GLY A 212 17.79 11.34 10.62
CA GLY A 212 17.88 12.03 11.91
C GLY A 212 16.79 11.69 12.90
N ARG A 213 16.92 12.27 14.11
CA ARG A 213 16.07 11.98 15.27
C ARG A 213 14.58 12.21 15.02
N GLY A 214 14.22 13.30 14.34
CA GLY A 214 12.82 13.58 14.01
C GLY A 214 12.19 12.53 13.09
N GLN A 215 12.94 12.04 12.10
CA GLN A 215 12.48 10.95 11.23
C GLN A 215 12.38 9.64 11.99
N LEU A 216 13.35 9.35 12.87
CA LEU A 216 13.27 8.18 13.75
C LEU A 216 12.03 8.23 14.66
N ILE A 217 11.76 9.36 15.31
CA ILE A 217 10.58 9.54 16.16
C ILE A 217 9.30 9.39 15.32
N LYS A 218 9.20 10.03 14.16
CA LYS A 218 8.03 9.89 13.27
C LYS A 218 7.77 8.43 12.87
N LEU A 219 8.84 7.69 12.55
CA LEU A 219 8.78 6.27 12.20
C LEU A 219 8.33 5.39 13.38
N LEU A 220 8.74 5.72 14.61
CA LEU A 220 8.40 4.97 15.84
C LEU A 220 7.01 5.34 16.39
N VAL A 221 6.63 6.63 16.43
CA VAL A 221 5.29 7.11 16.87
C VAL A 221 4.18 6.55 15.98
N GLY A 222 4.43 6.41 14.68
CA GLY A 222 3.49 5.75 13.76
C GLY A 222 3.21 4.28 14.10
N LYS A 223 3.92 3.69 15.08
CA LYS A 223 3.74 2.31 15.56
C LYS A 223 3.24 2.20 17.00
N SER A 224 3.50 3.18 17.87
CA SER A 224 3.12 3.14 19.30
C SER A 224 1.67 3.54 19.60
N GLY A 225 0.88 3.83 18.57
CA GLY A 225 -0.52 4.24 18.69
C GLY A 225 -1.53 3.10 18.82
N ILE A 226 -1.20 1.97 19.46
CA ILE A 226 -2.17 0.98 19.95
C ILE A 226 -1.53 0.25 21.15
N ALA A 227 -1.93 0.62 22.37
CA ALA A 227 -1.72 -0.16 23.59
C ALA A 227 -3.06 -0.27 24.32
#